data_AF-A0A9P8WHC5-F1
#
_entry.id   AF-A0A9P8WHC5-F1
#
_cell.length_a   1.000
_cell.length_b   1.000
_cell.length_c   1.000
_cell.angle_alpha   90.00
_cell.angle_beta   90.00
_cell.angle_gamma   90.00
#
_symmetry.space_group_name_H-M   'P 1'
#
loop_
_entity.id
_entity.type
_entity.pdbx_description
1 polymer ?
#
loop_
_entity_poly.entity_id
_entity_poly.type
_entity_poly.pdbx_seq_one_letter_code
_entity_poly.pdbx_strand_id
1 'polypeptide(L)'
;MSAQNSAGIQTLLDAEREASKIVQQAREFRTKRVKEARDEAKREIAEYKASKEDEYKKFEAEHSKGNQQAEDEANQEAEKQIKEIQEAGKKGQAKVVKNLLSAVFDVKPVPPSAA
;
A
#
# COMPACT_ATOMS: atom_id res chain seq x y z
N MET A 1 -67.44 -52.35 16.38
CA MET A 1 -66.14 -52.18 17.08
C MET A 1 -64.96 -52.10 16.09
N SER A 2 -65.09 -51.44 14.92
CA SER A 2 -64.01 -51.33 13.92
C SER A 2 -63.70 -49.88 13.49
N ALA A 3 -64.69 -48.98 13.51
CA ALA A 3 -64.51 -47.57 13.13
C ALA A 3 -63.67 -46.74 14.12
N GLN A 4 -63.65 -47.09 15.40
CA GLN A 4 -62.80 -46.40 16.40
C GLN A 4 -61.31 -46.73 16.22
N ASN A 5 -60.97 -47.92 15.71
CA ASN A 5 -59.58 -48.29 15.42
C ASN A 5 -59.02 -47.55 14.20
N SER A 6 -59.84 -47.32 13.17
CA SER A 6 -59.39 -46.59 11.97
C SER A 6 -59.18 -45.09 12.22
N ALA A 7 -60.04 -44.47 13.05
CA ALA A 7 -59.91 -43.05 13.38
C ALA A 7 -58.66 -42.74 14.21
N GLY A 8 -58.34 -43.58 15.20
CA GLY A 8 -57.13 -43.41 16.03
C GLY A 8 -55.83 -43.60 15.23
N ILE A 9 -55.80 -44.56 14.31
CA ILE A 9 -54.64 -44.78 13.42
C ILE A 9 -54.44 -43.58 12.49
N GLN A 10 -55.52 -43.00 11.96
CA GLN A 10 -55.42 -41.84 11.09
C GLN A 10 -54.81 -40.63 11.81
N THR A 11 -55.23 -40.37 13.05
CA THR A 11 -54.66 -39.30 13.89
C THR A 11 -53.16 -39.51 14.15
N LEU A 12 -52.72 -40.76 14.39
CA LEU A 12 -51.31 -41.07 14.58
C LEU A 12 -50.49 -40.87 13.30
N LEU A 13 -51.02 -41.25 12.14
CA LEU A 13 -50.37 -41.03 10.85
C LEU A 13 -50.24 -39.55 10.50
N ASP A 14 -51.25 -38.74 10.84
CA ASP A 14 -51.19 -37.29 10.62
C ASP A 14 -50.20 -36.62 11.58
N ALA A 15 -50.16 -37.05 12.85
CA ALA A 15 -49.14 -36.62 13.81
C ALA A 15 -47.71 -36.99 13.37
N GLU A 16 -47.51 -38.18 12.80
CA GLU A 16 -46.20 -38.61 12.26
C GLU A 16 -45.76 -37.74 11.08
N ARG A 17 -46.69 -37.36 10.19
CA ARG A 17 -46.42 -36.44 9.08
C ARG A 17 -46.07 -35.04 9.57
N GLU A 18 -46.78 -34.52 10.56
CA GLU A 18 -46.47 -33.21 11.16
C GLU A 18 -45.11 -33.22 11.86
N ALA A 19 -44.82 -34.24 12.67
CA ALA A 19 -43.52 -34.40 13.30
C ALA A 19 -42.39 -34.46 12.27
N SER A 20 -42.58 -35.22 11.18
CA SER A 20 -41.62 -35.31 10.09
C SER A 20 -41.38 -33.96 9.41
N LYS A 21 -42.45 -33.18 9.15
CA LYS A 21 -42.34 -31.81 8.61
C LYS A 21 -41.57 -30.88 9.53
N ILE A 22 -41.85 -30.91 10.84
CA ILE A 22 -41.17 -30.08 11.83
C ILE A 22 -39.66 -30.38 11.82
N VAL A 23 -39.29 -31.67 11.82
CA VAL A 23 -37.88 -32.08 11.76
C VAL A 23 -37.21 -31.64 10.46
N GLN A 24 -37.91 -31.74 9.33
CA GLN A 24 -37.36 -31.32 8.04
C GLN A 24 -37.15 -29.81 7.97
N GLN A 25 -38.12 -29.01 8.42
CA GLN A 25 -37.99 -27.56 8.53
C GLN A 25 -36.83 -27.16 9.44
N ALA A 26 -36.64 -27.84 10.58
CA ALA A 26 -35.52 -27.58 11.48
C ALA A 26 -34.16 -27.86 10.81
N ARG A 27 -34.05 -28.94 10.02
CA ARG A 27 -32.82 -29.27 9.26
C ARG A 27 -32.54 -28.24 8.17
N GLU A 28 -33.56 -27.81 7.44
CA GLU A 28 -33.45 -26.77 6.42
C GLU A 28 -33.04 -25.43 7.03
N PHE A 29 -33.68 -25.02 8.13
CA PHE A 29 -33.32 -23.81 8.87
C PHE A 29 -31.87 -23.83 9.34
N ARG A 30 -31.41 -24.95 9.92
CA ARG A 30 -30.01 -25.11 10.33
C ARG A 30 -29.06 -24.94 9.15
N THR A 31 -29.36 -25.59 8.04
CA THR A 31 -28.52 -25.53 6.83
C THR A 31 -28.50 -24.13 6.24
N LYS A 32 -29.64 -23.44 6.22
CA LYS A 32 -29.76 -22.05 5.77
C LYS A 32 -28.92 -21.12 6.64
N ARG A 33 -29.01 -21.24 7.97
CA ARG A 33 -28.27 -20.41 8.91
C ARG A 33 -26.76 -20.60 8.83
N VAL A 34 -26.30 -21.83 8.57
CA VAL A 34 -24.87 -22.11 8.33
C VAL A 34 -24.39 -21.46 7.03
N LYS A 35 -25.20 -21.49 5.96
CA LYS A 35 -24.87 -20.81 4.70
C LYS A 35 -24.85 -19.29 4.87
N GLU A 36 -25.88 -18.72 5.50
CA GLU A 36 -25.97 -17.29 5.79
C GLU A 36 -24.75 -16.82 6.60
N ALA A 37 -24.39 -17.51 7.68
CA ALA A 37 -23.20 -17.17 8.47
C ALA A 37 -21.89 -17.22 7.66
N ARG A 38 -21.75 -18.21 6.77
CA ARG A 38 -20.57 -18.32 5.91
C ARG A 38 -20.51 -17.19 4.89
N ASP A 39 -21.64 -16.84 4.28
CA ASP A 39 -21.70 -15.82 3.25
C ASP A 39 -21.56 -14.41 3.87
N GLU A 40 -22.07 -14.20 5.09
CA GLU A 40 -21.86 -12.98 5.88
C GLU A 40 -20.39 -12.81 6.28
N ALA A 41 -19.73 -13.87 6.80
CA ALA A 41 -18.30 -13.82 7.09
C ALA A 41 -17.45 -13.53 5.84
N LYS A 42 -17.82 -14.09 4.69
CA LYS A 42 -17.15 -13.76 3.41
C LYS A 42 -17.35 -12.29 3.02
N ARG A 43 -18.54 -11.73 3.25
CA ARG A 43 -18.83 -10.33 2.99
C ARG A 43 -17.99 -9.41 3.88
N GLU A 44 -17.93 -9.71 5.17
CA GLU A 44 -17.12 -8.96 6.13
C GLU A 44 -15.63 -9.01 5.80
N ILE A 45 -15.11 -10.18 5.40
CA ILE A 45 -13.71 -10.32 4.93
C ILE A 45 -13.47 -9.47 3.67
N ALA A 46 -14.42 -9.47 2.72
CA ALA A 46 -14.29 -8.69 1.50
C ALA A 46 -14.33 -7.18 1.78
N GLU A 47 -15.21 -6.72 2.66
CA GLU A 47 -15.29 -5.33 3.12
C GLU A 47 -14.01 -4.91 3.84
N TYR A 48 -13.47 -5.76 4.73
CA TYR A 48 -12.20 -5.51 5.42
C TYR A 48 -11.01 -5.45 4.46
N LYS A 49 -10.99 -6.35 3.46
CA LYS A 49 -9.93 -6.33 2.45
C LYS A 49 -10.01 -5.06 1.60
N ALA A 50 -11.21 -4.65 1.19
CA ALA A 50 -11.41 -3.43 0.43
C ALA A 50 -10.99 -2.18 1.22
N SER A 51 -11.37 -2.09 2.50
CA SER A 51 -10.97 -0.95 3.35
C SER A 51 -9.46 -0.89 3.55
N LYS A 52 -8.80 -2.04 3.76
CA LYS A 52 -7.33 -2.10 3.87
C LYS A 52 -6.62 -1.76 2.57
N GLU A 53 -7.16 -2.17 1.43
CA GLU A 53 -6.60 -1.83 0.13
C GLU A 53 -6.76 -0.34 -0.19
N ASP A 54 -7.87 0.28 0.20
CA ASP A 54 -8.08 1.72 0.08
C ASP A 54 -7.16 2.52 1.02
N GLU A 55 -6.98 2.06 2.27
CA GLU A 55 -5.96 2.62 3.19
C GLU A 55 -4.56 2.51 2.59
N TYR A 56 -4.22 1.34 2.03
CA TYR A 56 -2.91 1.13 1.40
C TYR A 56 -2.71 2.04 0.19
N LYS A 57 -3.69 2.17 -0.69
CA LYS A 57 -3.61 3.08 -1.86
C LYS A 57 -3.49 4.54 -1.45
N LYS A 58 -4.20 4.97 -0.39
CA LYS A 58 -4.04 6.33 0.17
C LYS A 58 -2.64 6.52 0.73
N PHE A 59 -2.16 5.57 1.51
CA PHE A 59 -0.82 5.60 2.06
C PHE A 59 0.25 5.65 0.96
N GLU A 60 0.10 4.82 -0.08
CA GLU A 60 0.96 4.81 -1.26
C GLU A 60 0.92 6.16 -1.97
N ALA A 61 -0.25 6.74 -2.23
CA ALA A 61 -0.37 8.04 -2.89
C ALA A 61 0.17 9.22 -2.04
N GLU A 62 0.09 9.13 -0.71
CA GLU A 62 0.65 10.12 0.21
C GLU A 62 2.17 9.97 0.32
N HIS A 63 2.69 8.75 0.37
CA HIS A 63 4.13 8.49 0.56
C HIS A 63 4.91 8.45 -0.75
N SER A 64 4.27 8.16 -1.89
CA SER A 64 4.93 8.28 -3.21
C SER A 64 5.31 9.74 -3.50
N LYS A 65 4.57 10.70 -2.94
CA LYS A 65 4.87 12.14 -3.03
C LYS A 65 6.02 12.59 -2.14
N GLY A 66 6.34 11.84 -1.09
CA GLY A 66 7.45 12.18 -0.20
C GLY A 66 8.79 12.25 -0.93
N ASN A 67 8.99 11.39 -1.93
CA ASN A 67 10.21 11.38 -2.73
C ASN A 67 10.30 12.60 -3.66
N GLN A 68 9.18 13.04 -4.24
CA GLN A 68 9.15 14.23 -5.10
C GLN A 68 9.40 15.52 -4.31
N GLN A 69 8.80 15.65 -3.12
CA GLN A 69 9.05 16.83 -2.27
C GLN A 69 10.50 16.91 -1.81
N ALA A 70 11.09 15.78 -1.38
CA ALA A 70 12.49 15.71 -1.01
C ALA A 70 13.42 16.01 -2.20
N GLU A 71 13.08 15.53 -3.41
CA GLU A 71 13.82 15.80 -4.63
C GLU A 71 13.73 17.28 -5.03
N ASP A 72 12.54 17.89 -4.97
CA ASP A 72 12.33 19.30 -5.27
C ASP A 72 13.08 20.22 -4.28
N GLU A 73 13.05 19.91 -2.98
CA GLU A 73 13.81 20.64 -1.96
C GLU A 73 15.32 20.50 -2.18
N ALA A 74 15.80 19.28 -2.44
CA ALA A 74 17.22 19.04 -2.73
C ALA A 74 17.68 19.76 -4.01
N ASN A 75 16.85 19.78 -5.06
CA ASN A 75 17.14 20.50 -6.30
C ASN A 75 17.20 22.01 -6.07
N GLN A 76 16.29 22.59 -5.29
CA GLN A 76 16.33 24.02 -4.95
C GLN A 76 17.59 24.39 -4.16
N GLU A 77 18.00 23.55 -3.21
CA GLU A 77 19.21 23.78 -2.43
C GLU A 77 20.47 23.62 -3.29
N ALA A 78 20.51 22.60 -4.16
CA ALA A 78 21.59 22.43 -5.12
C ALA A 78 21.71 23.62 -6.08
N GLU A 79 20.59 24.16 -6.59
CA GLU A 79 20.62 25.37 -7.43
C GLU A 79 21.17 26.60 -6.70
N LYS A 80 20.82 26.77 -5.42
CA LYS A 80 21.38 27.85 -4.59
C LYS A 80 22.89 27.68 -4.44
N GLN A 81 23.35 26.49 -4.08
CA GLN A 81 24.78 26.20 -3.94
C GLN A 81 25.54 26.38 -5.27
N ILE A 82 24.96 25.96 -6.40
CA ILE A 82 25.55 26.19 -7.72
C ILE A 82 25.71 27.69 -8.01
N LYS A 83 24.70 28.51 -7.71
CA LYS A 83 24.77 29.96 -7.88
C LYS A 83 25.87 30.56 -7.01
N GLU A 84 25.97 30.15 -5.74
CA GLU A 84 27.03 30.59 -4.83
C GLU A 84 28.43 30.20 -5.34
N ILE A 85 28.60 28.97 -5.81
CA ILE A 85 29.87 28.49 -6.39
C ILE A 85 30.21 29.29 -7.65
N GLN A 86 29.24 29.57 -8.52
CA GLN A 86 29.46 30.38 -9.72
C GLN A 86 29.88 31.82 -9.38
N GLU A 87 29.26 32.43 -8.37
CA GLU A 87 29.64 33.77 -7.91
C GLU A 87 31.03 33.79 -7.27
N ALA A 88 31.33 32.81 -6.42
CA ALA A 88 32.65 32.64 -5.82
C ALA A 88 33.73 32.42 -6.89
N GLY A 89 33.43 31.58 -7.89
CA GLY A 89 34.27 31.33 -9.06
C GLY A 89 34.56 32.61 -9.85
N LYS A 90 33.53 33.39 -10.18
CA LYS A 90 33.69 34.69 -10.87
C LYS A 90 34.55 35.68 -10.07
N LYS A 91 34.37 35.74 -8.74
CA LYS A 91 35.18 36.60 -7.86
C LYS A 91 36.64 36.13 -7.80
N GLY A 92 36.89 34.82 -7.78
CA GLY A 92 38.23 34.24 -7.74
C GLY A 92 38.96 34.20 -9.09
N GLN A 93 38.22 34.24 -10.20
CA GLN A 93 38.74 34.03 -11.56
C GLN A 93 39.89 34.99 -11.90
N ALA A 94 39.73 36.29 -11.64
CA ALA A 94 40.77 37.27 -11.96
C ALA A 94 42.09 37.01 -11.21
N LYS A 95 42.01 36.58 -9.95
CA LYS A 95 43.18 36.26 -9.12
C LYS A 95 43.86 34.97 -9.60
N VAL A 96 43.08 33.94 -9.92
CA VAL A 96 43.60 32.66 -10.43
C VAL A 96 44.26 32.84 -11.80
N VAL A 97 43.64 33.59 -12.71
CA VAL A 97 44.20 33.89 -14.04
C VAL A 97 45.53 34.66 -13.89
N LYS A 98 45.57 35.67 -13.01
CA LYS A 98 46.82 36.40 -12.74
C LYS A 98 47.92 35.48 -12.20
N ASN A 99 47.61 34.63 -11.24
CA ASN A 99 48.57 33.68 -10.66
C ASN A 99 49.07 32.66 -11.68
N LEU A 100 48.19 32.12 -12.54
CA LEU A 100 48.57 31.19 -13.60
C LEU A 100 49.48 31.86 -14.63
N LEU A 101 49.12 33.06 -15.10
CA LEU A 101 49.97 33.82 -16.03
C LEU A 101 51.33 34.12 -15.39
N SER A 102 51.36 34.59 -14.14
CA SER A 102 52.61 34.83 -13.42
C SER A 102 53.46 33.56 -13.28
N ALA A 103 52.87 32.41 -12.99
CA ALA A 103 53.60 31.14 -12.90
C ALA A 103 54.14 30.65 -14.26
N VAL A 104 53.42 30.90 -15.36
CA VAL A 104 53.86 30.54 -16.71
C VAL A 104 54.97 31.47 -17.20
N PHE A 105 54.92 32.77 -16.85
CA PHE A 105 55.95 33.73 -17.22
C PHE A 105 57.17 33.73 -16.28
N ASP A 106 57.05 33.22 -15.05
CA ASP A 106 58.18 33.04 -14.12
C ASP A 106 58.94 31.74 -14.44
N VAL A 107 59.64 31.77 -15.59
CA VAL A 107 60.51 30.65 -16.00
C VAL A 107 61.72 30.61 -15.06
N LYS A 108 61.75 29.61 -14.18
CA LYS A 108 62.92 29.25 -13.37
C LYS A 108 63.64 28.07 -14.02
N PRO A 109 64.59 28.33 -14.95
CA PRO A 109 65.35 27.27 -15.57
C PRO A 109 66.25 26.63 -14.52
N VAL A 110 65.97 25.37 -14.19
CA VAL A 110 66.87 24.55 -13.38
C VAL A 110 67.74 23.76 -14.37
N PRO A 111 69.08 23.88 -14.31
CA PRO A 111 69.93 23.04 -15.13
C PRO A 111 69.68 21.57 -14.78
N PRO A 112 69.60 20.66 -15.76
CA PRO A 112 69.42 19.25 -15.46
C PRO A 112 70.57 18.80 -14.56
N SER A 113 70.23 18.24 -13.40
CA SER A 113 71.19 17.57 -12.52
C SER A 113 71.92 16.51 -13.35
N ALA A 114 73.24 16.59 -13.40
CA ALA A 114 74.08 15.61 -14.07
C ALA A 114 73.74 14.20 -13.55
N ALA A 115 73.72 13.24 -14.49
CA ALA A 115 73.53 11.82 -14.24
C ALA A 115 74.67 11.22 -13.41
#